data_AF-A0A954BVG5-F1
#
_entry.id   AF-A0A954BVG5-F1
#
_cell.length_a   1.000
_cell.length_b   1.000
_cell.length_c   1.000
_cell.angle_alpha   90.00
_cell.angle_beta   90.00
_cell.angle_gamma   90.00
#
_symmetry.space_group_name_H-M   'P 1'
#
loop_
_entity.id
_entity.type
_entity.pdbx_description
1 polymer ?
#
loop_
_entity_poly.entity_id
_entity_poly.type
_entity_poly.pdbx_seq_one_letter_code
_entity_poly.pdbx_strand_id
1 'polypeptide(L)'
;MTRVALMLILSVFVSASVLADDGDSAKFTERAAKTNEAVADAHVSLARWCFKRGMNTAGREQIDHALALVPEYEKAMKELGYKEKKVDGKATWVLDPKRAPPATDSDSITADDREAYSAERDKLRREAAVEYVKLGRYAEKLELKTYARVAYDTAVKYDALNEDALLGAGWVKDDFDEWISPREAREREQTADALTGVPAPESLDELPGWTAQVFKAAAPIGLKYGPVTVIGSGSLQQQAGKYAHAASSLTASQLGGTLDEIRVVLSADEQEHRAYCETRQPGIPGITESRWILGDKEVEVLLDAKDEKLGLERVVYAVAVFEVRRRCGDTTHPWFEIGFASNLTRRLIGRVDAVDFSGEASGPTESGRWKRTFRMLLADGKQPALAKLVVARDPDEKQAMLAHFFVRYLCSERVAALPDFCAAFKAADDIELALRSAFDQDSTQLDKLFVEWFERN
;
A
#
# COMPACT_ATOMS: atom_id res chain seq x y z
N MET A 1 -2.61 -32.08 3.89
CA MET A 1 -3.97 -31.55 3.73
C MET A 1 -3.99 -30.36 2.74
N THR A 2 -3.26 -30.47 1.64
CA THR A 2 -2.90 -29.35 0.74
C THR A 2 -3.48 -29.48 -0.68
N ARG A 3 -4.37 -30.46 -0.91
CA ARG A 3 -5.05 -30.66 -2.20
C ARG A 3 -6.45 -30.04 -2.27
N VAL A 4 -6.97 -29.52 -1.16
CA VAL A 4 -8.34 -28.99 -1.08
C VAL A 4 -8.38 -27.49 -1.42
N ALA A 5 -7.30 -26.74 -1.17
CA ALA A 5 -7.25 -25.29 -1.44
C ALA A 5 -7.10 -24.95 -2.94
N LEU A 6 -6.41 -25.78 -3.74
CA LEU A 6 -6.25 -25.53 -5.18
C LEU A 6 -7.53 -25.83 -6.00
N MET A 7 -8.45 -26.63 -5.45
CA MET A 7 -9.77 -26.85 -6.06
C MET A 7 -10.73 -25.68 -5.83
N LEU A 8 -10.44 -24.77 -4.89
CA LEU A 8 -11.31 -23.63 -4.55
C LEU A 8 -11.22 -22.47 -5.56
N ILE A 9 -10.12 -22.35 -6.31
CA ILE A 9 -9.99 -21.36 -7.40
C ILE A 9 -10.62 -21.88 -8.70
N LEU A 10 -10.75 -23.21 -8.85
CA LEU A 10 -11.46 -23.85 -9.97
C LEU A 10 -12.97 -24.05 -9.72
N SER A 11 -13.44 -23.97 -8.47
CA SER A 11 -14.87 -24.17 -8.13
C SER A 11 -15.70 -22.89 -8.04
N VAL A 12 -15.10 -21.70 -8.20
CA VAL A 12 -15.86 -20.46 -8.45
C VAL A 12 -16.51 -20.46 -9.85
N PHE A 13 -16.16 -21.40 -10.73
CA PHE A 13 -16.69 -21.48 -12.10
C PHE A 13 -17.76 -22.56 -12.35
N VAL A 14 -18.20 -23.34 -11.35
CA VAL A 14 -19.10 -24.50 -11.62
C VAL A 14 -20.41 -24.49 -10.84
N SER A 15 -20.79 -23.41 -10.13
CA SER A 15 -22.06 -23.41 -9.38
C SER A 15 -22.81 -22.08 -9.39
N ALA A 16 -23.09 -21.56 -10.58
CA ALA A 16 -24.10 -20.54 -10.81
C ALA A 16 -24.80 -20.74 -12.16
N SER A 17 -25.43 -21.91 -12.34
CA SER A 17 -26.31 -22.18 -13.46
C SER A 17 -27.73 -21.69 -13.15
N VAL A 18 -27.99 -20.40 -13.40
CA VAL A 18 -29.33 -19.90 -13.73
C VAL A 18 -29.24 -18.82 -14.82
N LEU A 19 -29.36 -19.30 -16.06
CA LEU A 19 -30.06 -18.71 -17.21
C LEU A 19 -29.48 -17.43 -17.85
N ALA A 20 -28.87 -17.64 -19.02
CA ALA A 20 -28.40 -16.71 -20.06
C ALA A 20 -26.92 -16.23 -19.97
N ASP A 21 -25.94 -17.14 -19.91
CA ASP A 21 -24.51 -16.74 -19.96
C ASP A 21 -23.51 -17.75 -20.60
N ASP A 22 -23.92 -19.00 -20.88
CA ASP A 22 -22.95 -20.07 -21.24
C ASP A 22 -22.31 -19.90 -22.64
N GLY A 23 -23.03 -19.32 -23.60
CA GLY A 23 -22.55 -19.21 -24.98
C GLY A 23 -21.50 -18.12 -25.19
N ASP A 24 -21.67 -16.98 -24.54
CA ASP A 24 -20.79 -15.82 -24.72
C ASP A 24 -19.58 -15.88 -23.80
N SER A 25 -19.73 -16.43 -22.58
CA SER A 25 -18.60 -16.78 -21.71
C SER A 25 -17.65 -17.81 -22.35
N ALA A 26 -18.19 -18.83 -23.04
CA ALA A 26 -17.38 -19.80 -23.77
C ALA A 26 -16.59 -19.16 -24.94
N LYS A 27 -17.23 -18.29 -25.72
CA LYS A 27 -16.57 -17.54 -26.81
C LYS A 27 -15.49 -16.59 -26.28
N PHE A 28 -15.76 -15.91 -25.16
CA PHE A 28 -14.77 -15.08 -24.48
C PHE A 28 -13.56 -15.92 -24.05
N THR A 29 -13.80 -17.06 -23.41
CA THR A 29 -12.74 -17.96 -22.92
C THR A 29 -11.87 -18.48 -24.07
N GLU A 30 -12.48 -18.87 -25.20
CA GLU A 30 -11.72 -19.26 -26.39
C GLU A 30 -10.85 -18.13 -26.92
N ARG A 31 -11.38 -16.90 -26.96
CA ARG A 31 -10.62 -15.73 -27.40
C ARG A 31 -9.49 -15.38 -26.42
N ALA A 32 -9.75 -15.46 -25.12
CA ALA A 32 -8.76 -15.23 -24.08
C ALA A 32 -7.61 -16.23 -24.17
N ALA A 33 -7.91 -17.53 -24.41
CA ALA A 33 -6.89 -18.54 -24.63
C ALA A 33 -6.02 -18.23 -25.86
N LYS A 34 -6.62 -17.79 -26.98
CA LYS A 34 -5.90 -17.36 -28.18
C LYS A 34 -5.03 -16.12 -27.93
N THR A 35 -5.53 -15.14 -27.17
CA THR A 35 -4.75 -13.97 -26.76
C THR A 35 -3.56 -14.38 -25.90
N ASN A 36 -3.76 -15.24 -24.89
CA ASN A 36 -2.69 -15.73 -24.03
C ASN A 36 -1.63 -16.51 -24.83
N GLU A 37 -2.05 -17.36 -25.77
CA GLU A 37 -1.13 -18.11 -26.63
C GLU A 37 -0.30 -17.18 -27.52
N ALA A 38 -0.92 -16.16 -28.13
CA ALA A 38 -0.22 -15.18 -28.97
C ALA A 38 0.80 -14.36 -28.16
N VAL A 39 0.46 -13.95 -26.93
CA VAL A 39 1.37 -13.22 -26.04
C VAL A 39 2.49 -14.13 -25.51
N ALA A 40 2.18 -15.40 -25.19
CA ALA A 40 3.18 -16.40 -24.82
C ALA A 40 4.17 -16.65 -25.98
N ASP A 41 3.70 -16.69 -27.22
CA ASP A 41 4.53 -16.78 -28.42
C ASP A 41 5.49 -15.60 -28.56
N ALA A 42 5.03 -14.38 -28.26
CA ALA A 42 5.87 -13.19 -28.27
C ALA A 42 6.98 -13.29 -27.20
N HIS A 43 6.63 -13.74 -25.98
CA HIS A 43 7.61 -13.96 -24.91
C HIS A 43 8.65 -15.03 -25.29
N VAL A 44 8.22 -16.15 -25.90
CA VAL A 44 9.15 -17.18 -26.42
C VAL A 44 10.05 -16.62 -27.51
N SER A 45 9.53 -15.75 -28.37
CA SER A 45 10.30 -15.11 -29.44
C SER A 45 11.37 -14.17 -28.87
N LEU A 46 11.04 -13.39 -27.84
CA LEU A 46 11.99 -12.55 -27.12
C LEU A 46 13.02 -13.38 -26.35
N ALA A 47 12.61 -14.49 -25.72
CA ALA A 47 13.52 -15.41 -25.06
C ALA A 47 14.57 -15.99 -26.02
N ARG A 48 14.14 -16.45 -27.20
CA ARG A 48 15.05 -16.90 -28.27
C ARG A 48 16.04 -15.83 -28.68
N TRP A 49 15.60 -14.58 -28.79
CA TRP A 49 16.47 -13.45 -29.08
C TRP A 49 17.51 -13.26 -27.97
N CYS A 50 17.10 -13.36 -26.70
CA CYS A 50 18.00 -13.24 -25.55
C CYS A 50 19.04 -14.37 -25.52
N PHE A 51 18.63 -15.62 -25.70
CA PHE A 51 19.53 -16.78 -25.72
C PHE A 51 20.58 -16.68 -26.82
N LYS A 52 20.21 -16.18 -28.02
CA LYS A 52 21.15 -15.95 -29.12
C LYS A 52 22.23 -14.92 -28.80
N ARG A 53 21.96 -14.00 -27.87
CA ARG A 53 22.90 -12.97 -27.41
C ARG A 53 23.61 -13.33 -26.09
N GLY A 54 23.38 -14.54 -25.58
CA GLY A 54 23.94 -14.98 -24.31
C GLY A 54 23.31 -14.35 -23.07
N MET A 55 22.18 -13.64 -23.20
CA MET A 55 21.40 -13.06 -22.10
C MET A 55 20.47 -14.13 -21.49
N ASN A 56 21.06 -15.17 -20.92
CA ASN A 56 20.35 -16.38 -20.51
C ASN A 56 19.37 -16.16 -19.36
N THR A 57 19.69 -15.25 -18.44
CA THR A 57 18.84 -14.91 -17.28
C THR A 57 17.55 -14.25 -17.75
N ALA A 58 17.66 -13.20 -18.57
CA ALA A 58 16.52 -12.52 -19.17
C ALA A 58 15.71 -13.46 -20.08
N GLY A 59 16.38 -14.32 -20.85
CA GLY A 59 15.71 -15.31 -21.69
C GLY A 59 14.85 -16.27 -20.89
N ARG A 60 15.37 -16.78 -19.76
CA ARG A 60 14.63 -17.65 -18.83
C ARG A 60 13.42 -16.95 -18.22
N GLU A 61 13.59 -15.71 -17.76
CA GLU A 61 12.49 -14.89 -17.25
C GLU A 61 11.34 -14.75 -18.28
N GLN A 62 11.67 -14.51 -19.55
CA GLN A 62 10.65 -14.45 -20.61
C GLN A 62 9.97 -15.80 -20.85
N ILE A 63 10.69 -16.92 -20.72
CA ILE A 63 10.04 -18.24 -20.78
C ILE A 63 9.09 -18.45 -19.60
N ASP A 64 9.49 -18.05 -18.40
CA ASP A 64 8.64 -18.17 -17.20
C ASP A 64 7.35 -17.37 -17.37
N HIS A 65 7.41 -16.17 -17.97
CA HIS A 65 6.22 -15.40 -18.35
C HIS A 65 5.33 -16.13 -19.36
N ALA A 66 5.90 -16.77 -20.39
CA ALA A 66 5.12 -17.55 -21.35
C ALA A 66 4.40 -18.74 -20.69
N LEU A 67 5.08 -19.43 -19.77
CA LEU A 67 4.52 -20.56 -19.02
C LEU A 67 3.46 -20.13 -18.00
N ALA A 68 3.56 -18.92 -17.46
CA ALA A 68 2.52 -18.34 -16.61
C ALA A 68 1.22 -18.05 -17.37
N LEU A 69 1.31 -17.72 -18.67
CA LEU A 69 0.16 -17.49 -19.54
C LEU A 69 -0.46 -18.80 -20.05
N VAL A 70 0.38 -19.75 -20.44
CA VAL A 70 -0.03 -21.06 -20.96
C VAL A 70 0.79 -22.14 -20.27
N PRO A 71 0.24 -22.83 -19.25
CA PRO A 71 0.93 -23.92 -18.57
C PRO A 71 1.35 -25.02 -19.54
N GLU A 72 2.56 -25.54 -19.37
CA GLU A 72 3.15 -26.58 -20.22
C GLU A 72 3.29 -26.18 -21.71
N TYR A 73 3.38 -24.88 -22.02
CA TYR A 73 3.48 -24.41 -23.39
C TYR A 73 4.66 -25.03 -24.13
N GLU A 74 4.36 -25.84 -25.15
CA GLU A 74 5.33 -26.69 -25.84
C GLU A 74 6.55 -25.91 -26.37
N LYS A 75 6.31 -24.73 -26.95
CA LYS A 75 7.38 -23.90 -27.51
C LYS A 75 8.32 -23.41 -26.40
N ALA A 76 7.78 -22.95 -25.28
CA ALA A 76 8.53 -22.51 -24.12
C ALA A 76 9.36 -23.66 -23.50
N MET A 77 8.73 -24.82 -23.29
CA MET A 77 9.39 -26.01 -22.75
C MET A 77 10.58 -26.45 -23.61
N LYS A 78 10.42 -26.42 -24.94
CA LYS A 78 11.49 -26.75 -25.88
C LYS A 78 12.67 -25.77 -25.82
N GLU A 79 12.41 -24.47 -25.65
CA GLU A 79 13.49 -23.48 -25.50
C GLU A 79 14.31 -23.67 -24.21
N LEU A 80 13.71 -24.20 -23.15
CA LEU A 80 14.44 -24.58 -21.94
C LEU A 80 15.16 -25.94 -22.05
N GLY A 81 15.11 -26.58 -23.22
CA GLY A 81 15.75 -27.86 -23.48
C GLY A 81 14.95 -29.08 -23.01
N TYR A 82 13.65 -28.92 -22.68
CA TYR A 82 12.81 -30.07 -22.38
C TYR A 82 12.36 -30.79 -23.64
N LYS A 83 12.20 -32.11 -23.53
CA LYS A 83 11.61 -32.96 -24.55
C LYS A 83 10.56 -33.85 -23.92
N GLU A 84 9.42 -33.95 -24.58
CA GLU A 84 8.36 -34.87 -24.19
C GLU A 84 8.84 -36.32 -24.37
N LYS A 85 8.73 -37.12 -23.31
CA LYS A 85 9.00 -38.56 -23.30
C LYS A 85 7.85 -39.28 -22.61
N LYS A 86 7.59 -40.51 -23.01
CA LYS A 86 6.70 -41.40 -22.26
C LYS A 86 7.45 -41.98 -21.07
N VAL A 87 7.03 -41.65 -19.87
CA VAL A 87 7.48 -42.25 -18.61
C VAL A 87 6.25 -42.91 -17.98
N ASP A 88 6.34 -44.22 -17.73
CA ASP A 88 5.22 -45.02 -17.19
C ASP A 88 3.90 -44.87 -17.97
N GLY A 89 4.00 -44.77 -19.30
CA GLY A 89 2.86 -44.63 -20.20
C GLY A 89 2.25 -43.23 -20.29
N LYS A 90 2.71 -42.27 -19.47
CA LYS A 90 2.28 -40.86 -19.51
C LYS A 90 3.32 -40.00 -20.23
N ALA A 91 2.83 -39.04 -21.02
CA ALA A 91 3.68 -38.00 -21.56
C ALA A 91 4.21 -37.12 -20.41
N THR A 92 5.51 -36.87 -20.40
CA THR A 92 6.16 -36.05 -19.37
C THR A 92 7.33 -35.30 -20.00
N TRP A 93 7.48 -34.03 -19.63
CA TRP A 93 8.60 -33.20 -20.02
C TRP A 93 9.87 -33.62 -19.28
N VAL A 94 10.89 -34.04 -20.03
CA VAL A 94 12.19 -34.44 -19.48
C VAL A 94 13.26 -33.50 -20.00
N LEU A 95 14.02 -32.89 -19.09
CA LEU A 95 15.12 -31.99 -19.42
C LEU A 95 16.22 -32.74 -20.19
N ASP A 96 16.66 -32.19 -21.31
CA ASP A 96 17.89 -32.57 -22.01
C ASP A 96 18.98 -31.54 -21.69
N PRO A 97 19.92 -31.85 -20.76
CA PRO A 97 20.95 -30.90 -20.34
C PRO A 97 21.85 -30.42 -21.49
N LYS A 98 21.92 -31.16 -22.60
CA LYS A 98 22.72 -30.78 -23.77
C LYS A 98 22.05 -29.71 -24.62
N ARG A 99 20.74 -29.50 -24.47
CA ARG A 99 19.95 -28.52 -25.22
C ARG A 99 19.51 -27.35 -24.35
N ALA A 100 19.62 -27.47 -23.04
CA ALA A 100 19.25 -26.42 -22.12
C ALA A 100 20.17 -25.20 -22.30
N PRO A 101 19.63 -23.97 -22.39
CA PRO A 101 20.45 -22.78 -22.35
C PRO A 101 21.22 -22.71 -21.02
N PRO A 102 22.42 -22.11 -20.98
CA PRO A 102 23.16 -21.94 -19.74
C PRO A 102 22.31 -21.25 -18.64
N ALA A 103 22.68 -21.47 -17.38
CA ALA A 103 21.98 -20.85 -16.26
C ALA A 103 22.35 -19.37 -16.08
N THR A 104 23.57 -19.01 -16.45
CA THR A 104 24.14 -17.67 -16.28
C THR A 104 24.37 -17.00 -17.62
N ASP A 105 24.40 -15.67 -17.57
CA ASP A 105 24.70 -14.81 -18.70
C ASP A 105 26.13 -15.02 -19.24
N SER A 106 26.34 -14.69 -20.52
CA SER A 106 27.67 -14.66 -21.14
C SER A 106 28.48 -13.45 -20.65
N ASP A 107 29.78 -13.63 -20.44
CA ASP A 107 30.72 -12.54 -20.12
C ASP A 107 30.84 -11.49 -21.24
N SER A 108 30.33 -11.80 -22.44
CA SER A 108 30.39 -10.95 -23.64
C SER A 108 29.22 -9.98 -23.80
N ILE A 109 28.29 -9.90 -22.84
CA ILE A 109 27.11 -9.02 -22.94
C ILE A 109 27.54 -7.55 -22.79
N THR A 110 27.14 -6.73 -23.76
CA THR A 110 27.45 -5.29 -23.78
C THR A 110 26.32 -4.44 -23.19
N ALA A 111 26.59 -3.14 -22.97
CA ALA A 111 25.54 -2.19 -22.60
C ALA A 111 24.49 -2.04 -23.72
N ASP A 112 24.94 -2.02 -24.98
CA ASP A 112 24.09 -1.93 -26.17
C ASP A 112 23.13 -3.13 -26.28
N ASP A 113 23.57 -4.34 -25.91
CA ASP A 113 22.71 -5.52 -25.85
C ASP A 113 21.56 -5.34 -24.84
N ARG A 114 21.84 -4.73 -23.69
CA ARG A 114 20.84 -4.47 -22.64
C ARG A 114 19.86 -3.38 -23.05
N GLU A 115 20.34 -2.34 -23.74
CA GLU A 115 19.48 -1.30 -24.31
C GLU A 115 18.57 -1.86 -25.40
N ALA A 116 19.13 -2.65 -26.33
CA ALA A 116 18.37 -3.33 -27.37
C ALA A 116 17.31 -4.29 -26.79
N TYR A 117 17.67 -5.03 -25.74
CA TYR A 117 16.73 -5.88 -25.00
C TYR A 117 15.58 -5.07 -24.41
N SER A 118 15.89 -3.94 -23.76
CA SER A 118 14.88 -3.07 -23.16
C SER A 118 13.90 -2.55 -24.22
N ALA A 119 14.40 -2.13 -25.39
CA ALA A 119 13.56 -1.67 -26.49
C ALA A 119 12.65 -2.79 -27.05
N GLU A 120 13.16 -4.00 -27.26
CA GLU A 120 12.37 -5.14 -27.73
C GLU A 120 11.34 -5.60 -26.69
N ARG A 121 11.71 -5.60 -25.40
CA ARG A 121 10.80 -5.91 -24.30
C ARG A 121 9.67 -4.88 -24.22
N ASP A 122 9.97 -3.60 -24.32
CA ASP A 122 8.98 -2.52 -24.25
C ASP A 122 8.07 -2.51 -25.48
N LYS A 123 8.59 -2.91 -26.65
CA LYS A 123 7.78 -3.16 -27.85
C LYS A 123 6.80 -4.31 -27.63
N LEU A 124 7.28 -5.49 -27.20
CA LEU A 124 6.43 -6.64 -26.88
C LEU A 124 5.34 -6.26 -25.88
N ARG A 125 5.73 -5.55 -24.82
CA ARG A 125 4.81 -5.09 -23.77
C ARG A 125 3.68 -4.24 -24.33
N ARG A 126 3.98 -3.25 -25.18
CA ARG A 126 2.94 -2.43 -25.84
C ARG A 126 2.03 -3.25 -26.74
N GLU A 127 2.58 -4.18 -27.52
CA GLU A 127 1.81 -5.07 -28.39
C GLU A 127 0.88 -5.99 -27.59
N ALA A 128 1.37 -6.56 -26.49
CA ALA A 128 0.58 -7.39 -25.58
C ALA A 128 -0.56 -6.57 -24.93
N ALA A 129 -0.27 -5.36 -24.46
CA ALA A 129 -1.28 -4.45 -23.90
C ALA A 129 -2.41 -4.18 -24.90
N VAL A 130 -2.08 -3.94 -26.18
CA VAL A 130 -3.08 -3.74 -27.25
C VAL A 130 -3.97 -4.98 -27.42
N GLU A 131 -3.43 -6.19 -27.38
CA GLU A 131 -4.23 -7.42 -27.48
C GLU A 131 -5.17 -7.61 -26.28
N TYR A 132 -4.71 -7.30 -25.07
CA TYR A 132 -5.56 -7.34 -23.88
C TYR A 132 -6.62 -6.23 -23.87
N VAL A 133 -6.35 -5.04 -24.40
CA VAL A 133 -7.37 -4.00 -24.63
C VAL A 133 -8.44 -4.48 -25.61
N LYS A 134 -8.04 -5.14 -26.72
CA LYS A 134 -9.01 -5.74 -27.66
C LYS A 134 -9.87 -6.81 -27.00
N LEU A 135 -9.28 -7.62 -26.12
CA LEU A 135 -10.00 -8.62 -25.33
C LEU A 135 -10.98 -7.97 -24.34
N GLY A 136 -10.56 -6.90 -23.66
CA GLY A 136 -11.40 -6.10 -22.75
C GLY A 136 -12.62 -5.52 -23.46
N ARG A 137 -12.41 -4.84 -24.60
CA ARG A 137 -13.50 -4.32 -25.45
C ARG A 137 -14.44 -5.41 -25.96
N TYR A 138 -13.92 -6.61 -26.21
CA TYR A 138 -14.74 -7.75 -26.61
C TYR A 138 -15.63 -8.23 -25.45
N ALA A 139 -15.09 -8.34 -24.24
CA ALA A 139 -15.89 -8.65 -23.05
C ALA A 139 -16.96 -7.59 -22.77
N GLU A 140 -16.65 -6.30 -22.94
CA GLU A 140 -17.66 -5.24 -22.78
C GLU A 140 -18.83 -5.39 -23.74
N LYS A 141 -18.57 -5.76 -25.00
CA LYS A 141 -19.62 -6.03 -26.01
C LYS A 141 -20.52 -7.22 -25.64
N LEU A 142 -19.99 -8.14 -24.85
CA LEU A 142 -20.73 -9.30 -24.32
C LEU A 142 -21.32 -9.01 -22.93
N GLU A 143 -21.22 -7.77 -22.44
CA GLU A 143 -21.64 -7.35 -21.09
C GLU A 143 -20.94 -8.10 -19.93
N LEU A 144 -19.81 -8.73 -20.22
CA LEU A 144 -18.98 -9.49 -19.30
C LEU A 144 -18.04 -8.57 -18.51
N LYS A 145 -18.61 -7.68 -17.68
CA LYS A 145 -17.88 -6.60 -17.00
C LYS A 145 -16.66 -7.07 -16.18
N THR A 146 -16.78 -8.16 -15.44
CA THR A 146 -15.66 -8.71 -14.64
C THR A 146 -14.51 -9.17 -15.54
N TYR A 147 -14.81 -9.82 -16.66
CA TYR A 147 -13.80 -10.27 -17.61
C TYR A 147 -13.14 -9.10 -18.35
N ALA A 148 -13.92 -8.08 -18.73
CA ALA A 148 -13.41 -6.85 -19.32
C ALA A 148 -12.39 -6.20 -18.39
N ARG A 149 -12.76 -6.08 -17.11
CA ARG A 149 -11.90 -5.51 -16.07
C ARG A 149 -10.56 -6.24 -15.96
N VAL A 150 -10.59 -7.57 -15.86
CA VAL A 150 -9.37 -8.40 -15.77
C VAL A 150 -8.48 -8.22 -16.99
N ALA A 151 -9.06 -8.13 -18.19
CA ALA A 151 -8.30 -7.91 -19.42
C ALA A 151 -7.62 -6.52 -19.42
N TYR A 152 -8.34 -5.47 -19.03
CA TYR A 152 -7.76 -4.13 -18.92
C TYR A 152 -6.69 -4.02 -17.82
N ASP A 153 -6.91 -4.60 -16.64
CA ASP A 153 -5.89 -4.65 -15.58
C ASP A 153 -4.63 -5.42 -16.05
N THR A 154 -4.80 -6.45 -16.89
CA THR A 154 -3.68 -7.17 -17.51
C THR A 154 -2.96 -6.29 -18.53
N ALA A 155 -3.69 -5.52 -19.35
CA ALA A 155 -3.09 -4.57 -20.27
C ALA A 155 -2.27 -3.48 -19.56
N VAL A 156 -2.74 -2.95 -18.43
CA VAL A 156 -2.01 -1.97 -17.61
C VAL A 156 -0.70 -2.55 -17.06
N LYS A 157 -0.66 -3.84 -16.69
CA LYS A 157 0.60 -4.50 -16.26
C LYS A 157 1.64 -4.57 -17.37
N TYR A 158 1.19 -4.70 -18.63
CA TYR A 158 2.07 -4.70 -19.78
C TYR A 158 2.50 -3.28 -20.18
N ASP A 159 1.57 -2.33 -20.22
CA ASP A 159 1.83 -0.92 -20.53
C ASP A 159 1.06 0.00 -19.57
N ALA A 160 1.76 0.47 -18.54
CA ALA A 160 1.18 1.28 -17.46
C ALA A 160 0.75 2.69 -17.91
N LEU A 161 1.11 3.12 -19.13
CA LEU A 161 0.75 4.43 -19.68
C LEU A 161 -0.33 4.33 -20.77
N ASN A 162 -0.85 3.14 -21.03
CA ASN A 162 -1.87 2.95 -22.04
C ASN A 162 -3.22 3.51 -21.56
N GLU A 163 -3.62 4.68 -22.07
CA GLU A 163 -4.84 5.37 -21.63
C GLU A 163 -6.11 4.53 -21.82
N ASP A 164 -6.23 3.79 -22.93
CA ASP A 164 -7.38 2.90 -23.17
C ASP A 164 -7.46 1.80 -22.11
N ALA A 165 -6.32 1.22 -21.75
CA ALA A 165 -6.24 0.21 -20.70
C ALA A 165 -6.55 0.81 -19.32
N LEU A 166 -6.01 1.99 -19.01
CA LEU A 166 -6.24 2.70 -17.75
C LEU A 166 -7.72 3.05 -17.59
N LEU A 167 -8.36 3.63 -18.61
CA LEU A 167 -9.79 3.96 -18.61
C LEU A 167 -10.66 2.71 -18.48
N GLY A 168 -10.37 1.66 -19.24
CA GLY A 168 -11.08 0.37 -19.14
C GLY A 168 -10.88 -0.31 -17.79
N ALA A 169 -9.71 -0.12 -17.18
CA ALA A 169 -9.39 -0.46 -15.81
C ALA A 169 -9.81 0.66 -14.82
N GLY A 170 -10.76 1.53 -15.17
CA GLY A 170 -11.37 2.50 -14.25
C GLY A 170 -10.39 3.39 -13.48
N TRP A 171 -9.15 3.55 -13.97
CA TRP A 171 -8.24 4.57 -13.49
C TRP A 171 -8.82 5.93 -13.86
N VAL A 172 -8.58 6.91 -13.01
CA VAL A 172 -9.04 8.28 -13.22
C VAL A 172 -7.85 9.21 -13.08
N LYS A 173 -7.93 10.39 -13.69
CA LYS A 173 -6.95 11.44 -13.49
C LYS A 173 -7.35 12.29 -12.30
N ASP A 174 -6.39 12.63 -11.45
CA ASP A 174 -6.61 13.56 -10.36
C ASP A 174 -6.48 15.04 -10.81
N ASP A 175 -6.58 15.97 -9.87
CA ASP A 175 -6.51 17.41 -10.13
C ASP A 175 -5.15 17.86 -10.73
N PHE A 176 -4.14 16.99 -10.72
CA PHE A 176 -2.80 17.22 -11.28
C PHE A 176 -2.57 16.47 -12.61
N ASP A 177 -3.62 15.92 -13.21
CA ASP A 177 -3.56 15.10 -14.43
C ASP A 177 -2.78 13.78 -14.25
N GLU A 178 -2.55 13.34 -13.01
CA GLU A 178 -1.90 12.07 -12.70
C GLU A 178 -2.91 10.92 -12.65
N TRP A 179 -2.58 9.80 -13.28
CA TRP A 179 -3.43 8.60 -13.21
C TRP A 179 -3.39 7.98 -11.82
N ILE A 180 -4.56 7.87 -11.20
CA ILE A 180 -4.78 7.18 -9.94
C ILE A 180 -5.68 5.97 -10.14
N SER A 181 -5.36 4.89 -9.44
CA SER A 181 -6.15 3.66 -9.53
C SER A 181 -7.55 3.87 -8.96
N PRO A 182 -8.58 3.12 -9.39
CA PRO A 182 -9.93 3.22 -8.80
C PRO A 182 -9.95 2.92 -7.30
N ARG A 183 -8.90 2.28 -6.80
CA ARG A 183 -8.66 2.10 -5.38
C ARG A 183 -8.20 3.40 -4.72
N GLU A 184 -7.15 4.03 -5.24
CA GLU A 184 -6.68 5.32 -4.72
C GLU A 184 -7.77 6.39 -4.82
N ALA A 185 -8.55 6.41 -5.90
CA ALA A 185 -9.71 7.30 -6.05
C ALA A 185 -10.73 7.10 -4.91
N ARG A 186 -11.09 5.84 -4.59
CA ARG A 186 -11.96 5.52 -3.45
C ARG A 186 -11.35 5.90 -2.11
N GLU A 187 -10.04 5.70 -1.92
CA GLU A 187 -9.34 6.10 -0.70
C GLU A 187 -9.37 7.64 -0.52
N ARG A 188 -9.25 8.41 -1.60
CA ARG A 188 -9.40 9.87 -1.60
C ARG A 188 -10.83 10.30 -1.31
N GLU A 189 -11.82 9.66 -1.93
CA GLU A 189 -13.25 9.89 -1.67
C GLU A 189 -13.60 9.66 -0.20
N GLN A 190 -13.19 8.52 0.38
CA GLN A 190 -13.36 8.23 1.81
C GLN A 190 -12.71 9.28 2.72
N THR A 191 -11.58 9.82 2.30
CA THR A 191 -10.87 10.85 3.05
C THR A 191 -11.62 12.19 2.98
N ALA A 192 -12.14 12.53 1.81
CA ALA A 192 -12.99 13.71 1.63
C ALA A 192 -14.28 13.58 2.47
N ASP A 193 -14.93 12.42 2.44
CA ASP A 193 -16.12 12.11 3.23
C ASP A 193 -15.86 12.20 4.74
N ALA A 194 -14.71 11.73 5.21
CA ALA A 194 -14.33 11.86 6.61
C ALA A 194 -14.16 13.32 7.04
N LEU A 195 -13.71 14.20 6.13
CA LEU A 195 -13.57 15.63 6.39
C LEU A 195 -14.89 16.38 6.28
N THR A 196 -15.78 16.00 5.36
CA THR A 196 -17.09 16.65 5.19
C THR A 196 -18.12 16.15 6.20
N GLY A 197 -18.02 14.90 6.64
CA GLY A 197 -18.89 14.26 7.62
C GLY A 197 -18.57 14.60 9.09
N VAL A 198 -17.61 15.50 9.35
CA VAL A 198 -17.33 15.97 10.71
C VAL A 198 -18.54 16.75 11.25
N PRO A 199 -19.03 16.45 12.46
CA PRO A 199 -20.14 17.19 13.06
C PRO A 199 -19.77 18.66 13.32
N ALA A 200 -20.78 19.51 13.43
CA ALA A 200 -20.55 20.88 13.87
C ALA A 200 -19.97 20.88 15.31
N PRO A 201 -19.02 21.78 15.64
CA PRO A 201 -18.50 21.87 16.98
C PRO A 201 -19.58 22.28 17.98
N GLU A 202 -19.61 21.58 19.11
CA GLU A 202 -20.36 21.98 20.30
C GLU A 202 -19.38 22.63 21.29
N SER A 203 -19.65 23.86 21.71
CA SER A 203 -18.86 24.50 22.77
C SER A 203 -19.09 23.75 24.08
N LEU A 204 -18.02 23.55 24.85
CA LEU A 204 -18.13 23.04 26.21
C LEU A 204 -18.56 24.17 27.15
N ASP A 205 -19.67 23.95 27.85
CA ASP A 205 -20.18 24.88 28.87
C ASP A 205 -19.22 25.02 30.06
N GLU A 206 -18.53 23.94 30.41
CA GLU A 206 -17.54 23.89 31.49
C GLU A 206 -16.26 23.19 31.03
N LEU A 207 -15.12 23.79 31.38
CA LEU A 207 -13.80 23.20 31.13
C LEU A 207 -13.28 22.47 32.37
N PRO A 208 -12.45 21.42 32.17
CA PRO A 208 -11.77 20.77 33.27
C PRO A 208 -11.01 21.78 34.14
N GLY A 209 -11.12 21.68 35.47
CA GLY A 209 -10.59 22.68 36.40
C GLY A 209 -9.07 22.92 36.31
N TRP A 210 -8.29 21.96 35.79
CA TRP A 210 -6.86 22.13 35.55
C TRP A 210 -6.55 23.14 34.44
N THR A 211 -7.48 23.40 33.51
CA THR A 211 -7.25 24.28 32.35
C THR A 211 -6.85 25.69 32.76
N ALA A 212 -7.41 26.22 33.86
CA ALA A 212 -7.08 27.54 34.38
C ALA A 212 -5.63 27.67 34.90
N GLN A 213 -4.98 26.54 35.22
CA GLN A 213 -3.59 26.50 35.69
C GLN A 213 -2.60 26.37 34.52
N VAL A 214 -3.05 25.78 33.41
CA VAL A 214 -2.25 25.54 32.20
C VAL A 214 -2.30 26.72 31.22
N PHE A 215 -3.50 27.22 30.90
CA PHE A 215 -3.70 28.26 29.89
C PHE A 215 -3.82 29.64 30.54
N LYS A 216 -2.75 30.43 30.45
CA LYS A 216 -2.64 31.73 31.15
C LYS A 216 -3.14 32.95 30.35
N ALA A 217 -3.37 32.84 29.04
CA ALA A 217 -3.81 33.93 28.18
C ALA A 217 -4.98 33.53 27.26
N ALA A 218 -6.01 34.39 27.19
CA ALA A 218 -7.38 34.14 26.69
C ALA A 218 -8.05 32.92 27.36
N ALA A 219 -9.35 33.00 27.65
CA ALA A 219 -10.06 31.86 28.22
C ALA A 219 -9.90 30.68 27.25
N PRO A 220 -9.33 29.53 27.67
CA PRO A 220 -9.27 28.37 26.81
C PRO A 220 -10.67 28.04 26.31
N ILE A 221 -10.76 27.53 25.08
CA ILE A 221 -12.03 27.10 24.50
C ILE A 221 -11.98 25.58 24.38
N GLY A 222 -13.07 24.94 24.84
CA GLY A 222 -13.31 23.53 24.64
C GLY A 222 -14.34 23.34 23.54
N LEU A 223 -13.98 22.61 22.49
CA LEU A 223 -14.88 22.26 21.40
C LEU A 223 -15.03 20.75 21.31
N LYS A 224 -16.26 20.27 21.24
CA LYS A 224 -16.59 18.87 21.12
C LYS A 224 -17.09 18.56 19.71
N TYR A 225 -16.49 17.54 19.12
CA TYR A 225 -16.82 16.95 17.82
C TYR A 225 -17.14 15.48 18.06
N GLY A 226 -18.39 15.17 18.40
CA GLY A 226 -18.75 13.80 18.81
C GLY A 226 -17.90 13.33 20.02
N PRO A 227 -17.12 12.24 19.91
CA PRO A 227 -16.26 11.78 21.00
C PRO A 227 -14.88 12.46 21.05
N VAL A 228 -14.54 13.31 20.08
CA VAL A 228 -13.30 14.10 20.11
C VAL A 228 -13.56 15.43 20.80
N THR A 229 -12.78 15.74 21.83
CA THR A 229 -12.80 17.04 22.50
C THR A 229 -11.47 17.75 22.26
N VAL A 230 -11.50 18.98 21.77
CA VAL A 230 -10.31 19.83 21.62
C VAL A 230 -10.32 20.94 22.66
N ILE A 231 -9.22 21.12 23.38
CA ILE A 231 -9.04 22.19 24.38
C ILE A 231 -7.78 22.97 24.05
N GLY A 232 -7.86 24.30 23.94
CA GLY A 232 -6.69 25.16 23.75
C GLY A 232 -7.03 26.65 23.73
N SER A 233 -6.01 27.50 23.68
CA SER A 233 -6.10 28.97 23.75
C SER A 233 -5.95 29.72 22.41
N GLY A 234 -5.72 29.01 21.29
CA GLY A 234 -5.45 29.59 19.96
C GLY A 234 -6.66 29.96 19.09
N SER A 235 -6.43 30.09 17.77
CA SER A 235 -7.47 30.25 16.73
C SER A 235 -7.71 28.97 15.92
N LEU A 236 -6.83 27.98 16.05
CA LEU A 236 -6.83 26.76 15.24
C LEU A 236 -7.69 25.63 15.81
N GLN A 237 -8.30 25.78 16.99
CA GLN A 237 -9.05 24.70 17.67
C GLN A 237 -10.17 24.13 16.80
N GLN A 238 -10.85 24.99 16.02
CA GLN A 238 -11.92 24.53 15.15
C GLN A 238 -11.39 23.64 14.01
N GLN A 239 -10.29 24.04 13.38
CA GLN A 239 -9.67 23.25 12.32
C GLN A 239 -9.03 21.99 12.90
N ALA A 240 -8.29 22.12 14.00
CA ALA A 240 -7.68 21.00 14.71
C ALA A 240 -8.73 19.97 15.14
N GLY A 241 -9.89 20.39 15.64
CA GLY A 241 -10.99 19.49 15.99
C GLY A 241 -11.58 18.77 14.79
N LYS A 242 -11.71 19.45 13.65
CA LYS A 242 -12.12 18.81 12.41
C LYS A 242 -11.15 17.71 11.98
N TYR A 243 -9.85 18.00 11.96
CA TYR A 243 -8.84 17.05 11.55
C TYR A 243 -8.63 15.92 12.57
N ALA A 244 -8.69 16.21 13.87
CA ALA A 244 -8.65 15.20 14.93
C ALA A 244 -9.83 14.23 14.83
N HIS A 245 -11.05 14.75 14.62
CA HIS A 245 -12.23 13.91 14.43
C HIS A 245 -12.13 13.04 13.17
N ALA A 246 -11.73 13.62 12.04
CA ALA A 246 -11.54 12.86 10.80
C ALA A 246 -10.46 11.77 10.96
N ALA A 247 -9.35 12.08 11.63
CA ALA A 247 -8.28 11.14 11.91
C ALA A 247 -8.74 9.97 12.79
N SER A 248 -9.41 10.27 13.91
CA SER A 248 -9.94 9.24 14.81
C SER A 248 -10.99 8.38 14.10
N SER A 249 -11.86 8.98 13.28
CA SER A 249 -12.90 8.28 12.49
C SER A 249 -12.31 7.32 11.46
N LEU A 250 -11.32 7.78 10.68
CA LEU A 250 -10.61 6.94 9.72
C LEU A 250 -9.82 5.82 10.41
N THR A 251 -9.24 6.11 11.58
CA THR A 251 -8.52 5.07 12.32
C THR A 251 -9.47 4.00 12.82
N ALA A 252 -10.64 4.38 13.34
CA ALA A 252 -11.68 3.42 13.76
C ALA A 252 -12.21 2.57 12.59
N SER A 253 -12.40 3.15 11.41
CA SER A 253 -12.88 2.39 10.25
C SER A 253 -11.84 1.41 9.70
N GLN A 254 -10.55 1.70 9.82
CA GLN A 254 -9.47 0.85 9.30
C GLN A 254 -8.97 -0.20 10.29
N LEU A 255 -8.81 0.18 11.56
CA LEU A 255 -8.28 -0.70 12.61
C LEU A 255 -9.39 -1.40 13.41
N GLY A 256 -10.65 -1.08 13.14
CA GLY A 256 -11.81 -1.61 13.85
C GLY A 256 -12.07 -0.93 15.20
N GLY A 257 -13.16 -1.32 15.84
CA GLY A 257 -13.61 -0.78 17.13
C GLY A 257 -14.44 0.50 17.02
N THR A 258 -14.79 1.07 18.18
CA THR A 258 -15.57 2.32 18.26
C THR A 258 -14.67 3.53 18.42
N LEU A 259 -15.20 4.67 17.94
CA LEU A 259 -14.66 5.99 18.21
C LEU A 259 -14.89 6.30 19.69
N ASP A 260 -13.87 6.08 20.51
CA ASP A 260 -13.96 6.31 21.95
C ASP A 260 -13.57 7.75 22.29
N GLU A 261 -13.95 8.20 23.48
CA GLU A 261 -13.69 9.56 23.92
C GLU A 261 -12.18 9.86 23.97
N ILE A 262 -11.76 10.87 23.21
CA ILE A 262 -10.38 11.38 23.18
C ILE A 262 -10.39 12.89 23.42
N ARG A 263 -9.43 13.34 24.22
CA ARG A 263 -9.17 14.76 24.45
C ARG A 263 -7.85 15.16 23.80
N VAL A 264 -7.91 16.11 22.87
CA VAL A 264 -6.76 16.74 22.23
C VAL A 264 -6.53 18.09 22.92
N VAL A 265 -5.38 18.23 23.57
CA VAL A 265 -4.96 19.45 24.25
C VAL A 265 -3.97 20.17 23.34
N LEU A 266 -4.26 21.40 22.96
CA LEU A 266 -3.43 22.21 22.08
C LEU A 266 -2.69 23.26 22.91
N SER A 267 -1.38 23.09 23.02
CA SER A 267 -0.50 24.10 23.60
C SER A 267 -0.06 25.06 22.50
N ALA A 268 -0.29 26.35 22.69
CA ALA A 268 0.09 27.39 21.72
C ALA A 268 1.60 27.64 21.69
N ASP A 269 2.30 27.37 22.80
CA ASP A 269 3.74 27.59 22.94
C ASP A 269 4.40 26.66 23.98
N GLU A 270 5.72 26.74 24.04
CA GLU A 270 6.56 25.99 24.99
C GLU A 270 6.29 26.32 26.47
N GLN A 271 5.63 27.45 26.76
CA GLN A 271 5.27 27.82 28.12
C GLN A 271 3.99 27.10 28.54
N GLU A 272 2.97 27.07 27.69
CA GLU A 272 1.76 26.28 27.90
C GLU A 272 2.07 24.78 27.96
N HIS A 273 2.92 24.28 27.07
CA HIS A 273 3.37 22.88 27.10
C HIS A 273 4.05 22.53 28.43
N ARG A 274 4.97 23.38 28.92
CA ARG A 274 5.59 23.19 30.24
C ARG A 274 4.58 23.22 31.37
N ALA A 275 3.67 24.20 31.37
CA ALA A 275 2.63 24.30 32.38
C ALA A 275 1.72 23.06 32.38
N TYR A 276 1.38 22.54 31.20
CA TYR A 276 0.64 21.30 31.03
C TYR A 276 1.41 20.11 31.63
N CYS A 277 2.68 19.94 31.30
CA CYS A 277 3.52 18.87 31.83
C CYS A 277 3.63 18.93 33.37
N GLU A 278 3.91 20.10 33.92
CA GLU A 278 4.11 20.30 35.36
C GLU A 278 2.81 20.13 36.17
N THR A 279 1.66 20.50 35.59
CA THR A 279 0.38 20.51 36.30
C THR A 279 -0.40 19.21 36.12
N ARG A 280 -0.51 18.74 34.88
CA ARG A 280 -1.45 17.69 34.49
C ARG A 280 -0.83 16.29 34.50
N GLN A 281 0.47 16.21 34.27
CA GLN A 281 1.23 14.97 34.19
C GLN A 281 2.56 15.05 34.98
N PRO A 282 2.54 15.43 36.26
CA PRO A 282 3.76 15.60 37.04
C PRO A 282 4.52 14.28 37.19
N GLY A 283 5.82 14.30 36.91
CA GLY A 283 6.73 13.18 37.19
C GLY A 283 6.81 12.10 36.11
N ILE A 284 6.23 12.30 34.92
CA ILE A 284 6.48 11.43 33.76
C ILE A 284 7.86 11.77 33.17
N PRO A 285 8.87 10.87 33.23
CA PRO A 285 10.20 11.16 32.70
C PRO A 285 10.16 11.38 31.18
N GLY A 286 10.88 12.40 30.70
CA GLY A 286 11.00 12.68 29.27
C GLY A 286 9.76 13.33 28.63
N ILE A 287 8.70 13.63 29.39
CA ILE A 287 7.47 14.25 28.86
C ILE A 287 7.68 15.66 28.29
N THR A 288 8.59 16.42 28.88
CA THR A 288 8.99 17.75 28.40
C THR A 288 9.80 17.69 27.11
N GLU A 289 10.34 16.52 26.78
CA GLU A 289 11.10 16.24 25.56
C GLU A 289 10.24 15.52 24.51
N SER A 290 9.31 14.69 24.98
CA SER A 290 8.41 13.84 24.19
C SER A 290 7.08 14.58 23.99
N ARG A 291 7.00 15.33 22.89
CA ARG A 291 5.89 16.22 22.56
C ARG A 291 4.57 15.52 22.17
N TRP A 292 4.34 14.26 22.56
CA TRP A 292 3.22 13.45 22.04
C TRP A 292 2.73 12.35 23.00
N ILE A 293 1.39 12.28 23.16
CA ILE A 293 0.56 11.17 23.68
C ILE A 293 0.67 10.92 25.19
N LEU A 294 -0.42 11.22 25.92
CA LEU A 294 -0.37 11.30 27.38
C LEU A 294 -1.60 10.66 28.05
N GLY A 295 -1.46 9.37 28.39
CA GLY A 295 -2.45 8.60 29.13
C GLY A 295 -3.57 8.01 28.27
N ASP A 296 -4.58 7.42 28.92
CA ASP A 296 -5.53 6.48 28.28
C ASP A 296 -6.58 7.15 27.36
N LYS A 297 -6.74 8.47 27.43
CA LYS A 297 -7.78 9.24 26.71
C LYS A 297 -7.35 10.66 26.28
N GLU A 298 -6.07 10.99 26.44
CA GLU A 298 -5.62 12.37 26.29
C GLU A 298 -4.34 12.42 25.45
N VAL A 299 -4.28 13.38 24.54
CA VAL A 299 -3.11 13.65 23.71
C VAL A 299 -2.85 15.14 23.74
N GLU A 300 -1.62 15.51 24.02
CA GLU A 300 -1.16 16.89 23.93
C GLU A 300 -0.42 17.11 22.62
N VAL A 301 -0.61 18.31 22.06
CA VAL A 301 0.01 18.74 20.80
C VAL A 301 0.50 20.17 20.96
N LEU A 302 1.81 20.35 20.86
CA LEU A 302 2.43 21.66 20.76
C LEU A 302 2.32 22.21 19.33
N LEU A 303 1.54 23.28 19.19
CA LEU A 303 1.36 23.99 17.93
C LEU A 303 2.61 24.79 17.57
N ASP A 304 2.88 24.89 16.27
CA ASP A 304 3.88 25.83 15.77
C ASP A 304 3.19 27.15 15.43
N ALA A 305 3.41 28.18 16.26
CA ALA A 305 2.81 29.49 16.06
C ALA A 305 3.23 30.17 14.74
N LYS A 306 4.30 29.70 14.07
CA LYS A 306 4.77 30.23 12.79
C LYS A 306 4.24 29.45 11.59
N ASP A 307 3.76 28.24 11.79
CA ASP A 307 3.29 27.36 10.72
C ASP A 307 2.03 26.60 11.14
N GLU A 308 0.87 27.18 10.82
CA GLU A 308 -0.45 26.59 11.10
C GLU A 308 -0.60 25.20 10.46
N LYS A 309 -0.03 24.99 9.26
CA LYS A 309 -0.11 23.73 8.54
C LYS A 309 0.65 22.65 9.29
N LEU A 310 1.88 22.95 9.73
CA LEU A 310 2.65 22.03 10.57
C LEU A 310 1.91 21.68 11.87
N GLY A 311 1.21 22.66 12.46
CA GLY A 311 0.33 22.43 13.60
C GLY A 311 -0.78 21.40 13.32
N LEU A 312 -1.44 21.47 12.16
CA LEU A 312 -2.48 20.51 11.77
C LEU A 312 -1.92 19.11 11.47
N GLU A 313 -0.77 19.03 10.78
CA GLU A 313 -0.09 17.76 10.50
C GLU A 313 0.23 17.01 11.80
N ARG A 314 0.74 17.77 12.77
CA ARG A 314 1.01 17.33 14.13
C ARG A 314 -0.23 16.79 14.84
N VAL A 315 -1.36 17.48 14.75
CA VAL A 315 -2.63 17.02 15.35
C VAL A 315 -3.07 15.67 14.76
N VAL A 316 -3.09 15.53 13.43
CA VAL A 316 -3.47 14.27 12.79
C VAL A 316 -2.53 13.15 13.19
N TYR A 317 -1.22 13.42 13.17
CA TYR A 317 -0.19 12.46 13.55
C TYR A 317 -0.38 11.97 14.98
N ALA A 318 -0.57 12.90 15.92
CA ALA A 318 -0.77 12.60 17.34
C ALA A 318 -1.98 11.70 17.60
N VAL A 319 -3.11 12.03 16.98
CA VAL A 319 -4.35 11.25 17.10
C VAL A 319 -4.18 9.87 16.49
N ALA A 320 -3.53 9.77 15.33
CA ALA A 320 -3.28 8.49 14.68
C ALA A 320 -2.43 7.56 15.57
N VAL A 321 -1.32 8.07 16.12
CA VAL A 321 -0.46 7.27 17.01
C VAL A 321 -1.20 6.89 18.30
N PHE A 322 -1.97 7.82 18.90
CA PHE A 322 -2.79 7.51 20.07
C PHE A 322 -3.77 6.36 19.79
N GLU A 323 -4.50 6.43 18.69
CA GLU A 323 -5.49 5.42 18.32
C GLU A 323 -4.85 4.05 17.95
N VAL A 324 -3.65 4.07 17.37
CA VAL A 324 -2.84 2.86 17.14
C VAL A 324 -2.46 2.24 18.48
N ARG A 325 -1.82 2.99 19.39
CA ARG A 325 -1.39 2.50 20.72
C ARG A 325 -2.54 1.94 21.53
N ARG A 326 -3.68 2.64 21.53
CA ARG A 326 -4.90 2.18 22.20
C ARG A 326 -5.34 0.78 21.76
N ARG A 327 -5.25 0.49 20.45
CA ARG A 327 -5.66 -0.79 19.84
C ARG A 327 -4.57 -1.86 19.89
N CYS A 328 -3.31 -1.43 19.80
CA CYS A 328 -2.16 -2.31 19.62
C CYS A 328 -1.34 -2.53 20.90
N GLY A 329 -1.62 -1.79 21.98
CA GLY A 329 -0.80 -1.76 23.19
C GLY A 329 0.24 -0.62 23.18
N ASP A 330 0.64 -0.17 24.37
CA ASP A 330 1.51 1.00 24.57
C ASP A 330 3.00 0.75 24.27
N THR A 331 3.40 -0.49 23.94
CA THR A 331 4.82 -0.84 23.82
C THR A 331 5.12 -1.71 22.61
N THR A 332 6.08 -1.25 21.79
CA THR A 332 7.12 -2.01 21.06
C THR A 332 7.19 -1.96 19.54
N HIS A 333 6.30 -1.25 18.82
CA HIS A 333 6.30 -1.33 17.34
C HIS A 333 6.27 0.03 16.60
N PRO A 334 7.37 0.79 16.64
CA PRO A 334 7.48 2.12 16.02
C PRO A 334 7.12 2.14 14.52
N TRP A 335 7.43 1.07 13.79
CA TRP A 335 7.13 1.01 12.36
C TRP A 335 5.62 1.11 12.07
N PHE A 336 4.76 0.52 12.90
CA PHE A 336 3.33 0.52 12.66
C PHE A 336 2.72 1.88 13.02
N GLU A 337 3.14 2.45 14.15
CA GLU A 337 2.78 3.81 14.57
C GLU A 337 3.17 4.84 13.50
N ILE A 338 4.46 4.87 13.12
CA ILE A 338 5.00 5.82 12.15
C ILE A 338 4.37 5.59 10.77
N GLY A 339 4.26 4.35 10.33
CA GLY A 339 3.69 4.00 9.03
C GLY A 339 2.21 4.43 8.93
N PHE A 340 1.41 4.15 9.95
CA PHE A 340 -0.01 4.49 9.97
C PHE A 340 -0.22 6.01 10.10
N ALA A 341 0.45 6.66 11.05
CA ALA A 341 0.31 8.09 11.27
C ALA A 341 0.79 8.90 10.06
N SER A 342 1.92 8.54 9.47
CA SER A 342 2.39 9.20 8.24
C SER A 342 1.43 8.98 7.06
N ASN A 343 0.83 7.79 6.93
CA ASN A 343 -0.16 7.53 5.90
C ASN A 343 -1.39 8.42 6.07
N LEU A 344 -1.95 8.47 7.29
CA LEU A 344 -3.16 9.21 7.59
C LEU A 344 -2.97 10.72 7.48
N THR A 345 -1.86 11.26 7.99
CA THR A 345 -1.56 12.69 7.88
C THR A 345 -1.39 13.12 6.44
N ARG A 346 -0.72 12.31 5.58
CA ARG A 346 -0.61 12.62 4.15
C ARG A 346 -1.97 12.61 3.46
N ARG A 347 -2.88 11.70 3.84
CA ARG A 347 -4.24 11.64 3.28
C ARG A 347 -5.05 12.89 3.63
N LEU A 348 -5.03 13.31 4.90
CA LEU A 348 -5.88 14.40 5.38
C LEU A 348 -5.33 15.81 5.07
N ILE A 349 -4.00 15.99 5.07
CA ILE A 349 -3.35 17.31 4.98
C ILE A 349 -2.54 17.48 3.68
N GLY A 350 -2.38 16.42 2.89
CA GLY A 350 -1.72 16.48 1.58
C GLY A 350 -0.18 16.53 1.63
N ARG A 351 0.42 16.69 2.82
CA ARG A 351 1.88 16.58 3.08
C ARG A 351 2.11 16.09 4.51
N VAL A 352 3.25 15.42 4.72
CA VAL A 352 3.79 15.13 6.05
C VAL A 352 5.21 15.63 5.99
N ASP A 353 5.44 16.78 6.60
CA ASP A 353 6.76 17.36 6.81
C ASP A 353 7.40 16.76 8.10
N ALA A 354 6.68 15.87 8.80
CA ALA A 354 7.12 15.22 10.03
C ALA A 354 8.01 14.00 9.78
N VAL A 355 9.21 14.27 9.29
CA VAL A 355 10.42 13.56 9.72
C VAL A 355 11.46 14.66 9.94
N ASP A 356 11.96 14.84 11.16
CA ASP A 356 13.13 15.69 11.42
C ASP A 356 14.38 15.01 10.82
N PHE A 357 14.47 14.95 9.49
CA PHE A 357 15.65 14.57 8.72
C PHE A 357 15.85 15.60 7.61
N SER A 358 16.54 16.68 7.98
CA SER A 358 17.23 17.64 7.12
C SER A 358 16.50 18.16 5.87
N GLY A 359 15.94 19.36 6.00
CA GLY A 359 16.23 20.45 5.06
C GLY A 359 15.39 20.54 3.78
N GLU A 360 14.72 21.69 3.68
CA GLU A 360 14.17 22.35 2.48
C GLU A 360 12.89 21.80 1.84
N ALA A 361 11.79 22.45 2.23
CA ALA A 361 10.48 22.41 1.59
C ALA A 361 10.46 23.27 0.30
N SER A 362 10.98 22.75 -0.81
CA SER A 362 10.60 23.25 -2.14
C SER A 362 10.78 22.17 -3.22
N GLY A 363 9.75 21.35 -3.41
CA GLY A 363 9.72 20.33 -4.45
C GLY A 363 8.33 19.72 -4.61
N PRO A 364 8.10 18.89 -5.66
CA PRO A 364 6.87 18.12 -5.80
C PRO A 364 6.56 17.38 -4.48
N THR A 365 5.28 17.16 -4.21
CA THR A 365 4.80 16.58 -2.93
C THR A 365 5.75 15.47 -2.46
N GLU A 366 6.22 15.54 -1.22
CA GLU A 366 7.24 14.59 -0.72
C GLU A 366 6.82 13.12 -0.82
N SER A 367 5.53 12.84 -0.98
CA SER A 367 5.01 11.51 -1.34
C SER A 367 5.53 11.02 -2.70
N GLY A 368 5.59 11.88 -3.71
CA GLY A 368 6.23 11.59 -4.99
C GLY A 368 7.73 11.39 -4.87
N ARG A 369 8.39 12.15 -3.98
CA ARG A 369 9.82 11.97 -3.64
C ARG A 369 10.07 10.62 -2.98
N TRP A 370 9.37 10.29 -1.90
CA TRP A 370 9.50 9.01 -1.19
C TRP A 370 9.15 7.83 -2.09
N LYS A 371 8.10 7.94 -2.92
CA LYS A 371 7.73 6.90 -3.88
C LYS A 371 8.84 6.69 -4.91
N ARG A 372 9.41 7.77 -5.46
CA ARG A 372 10.54 7.72 -6.40
C ARG A 372 11.79 7.14 -5.73
N THR A 373 12.15 7.62 -4.54
CA THR A 373 13.29 7.13 -3.77
C THR A 373 13.13 5.65 -3.45
N PHE A 374 11.95 5.22 -3.00
CA PHE A 374 11.70 3.82 -2.69
C PHE A 374 11.71 2.94 -3.95
N ARG A 375 11.18 3.41 -5.09
CA ARG A 375 11.35 2.75 -6.40
C ARG A 375 12.83 2.59 -6.79
N MET A 376 13.65 3.61 -6.57
CA MET A 376 15.10 3.52 -6.80
C MET A 376 15.77 2.51 -5.86
N LEU A 377 15.39 2.49 -4.58
CA LEU A 377 15.89 1.51 -3.62
C LEU A 377 15.53 0.07 -4.04
N LEU A 378 14.31 -0.15 -4.52
CA LEU A 378 13.86 -1.45 -5.04
C LEU A 378 14.65 -1.86 -6.30
N ALA A 379 14.77 -0.96 -7.27
CA ALA A 379 15.50 -1.21 -8.51
C ALA A 379 16.98 -1.55 -8.26
N ASP A 380 17.59 -0.92 -7.24
CA ASP A 380 18.97 -1.17 -6.83
C ASP A 380 19.13 -2.41 -5.92
N GLY A 381 18.04 -3.06 -5.50
CA GLY A 381 18.07 -4.14 -4.49
C GLY A 381 18.57 -3.68 -3.11
N LYS A 382 18.38 -2.39 -2.79
CA LYS A 382 18.85 -1.72 -1.56
C LYS A 382 17.72 -1.37 -0.59
N GLN A 383 16.49 -1.77 -0.87
CA GLN A 383 15.37 -1.59 0.05
C GLN A 383 15.65 -2.32 1.38
N PRO A 384 15.26 -1.74 2.53
CA PRO A 384 15.26 -2.48 3.78
C PRO A 384 14.32 -3.69 3.67
N ALA A 385 14.69 -4.81 4.30
CA ALA A 385 13.82 -5.97 4.38
C ALA A 385 12.73 -5.76 5.44
N LEU A 386 11.51 -6.21 5.18
CA LEU A 386 10.41 -6.11 6.15
C LEU A 386 10.76 -6.75 7.51
N ALA A 387 11.43 -7.90 7.51
CA ALA A 387 11.90 -8.58 8.73
C ALA A 387 12.81 -7.69 9.62
N LYS A 388 13.55 -6.75 9.02
CA LYS A 388 14.36 -5.78 9.78
C LYS A 388 13.53 -4.62 10.31
N LEU A 389 12.51 -4.20 9.56
CA LEU A 389 11.63 -3.11 9.96
C LEU A 389 10.80 -3.47 11.19
N VAL A 390 10.21 -4.66 11.18
CA VAL A 390 9.23 -5.06 12.20
C VAL A 390 9.82 -5.13 13.61
N VAL A 391 11.12 -5.40 13.72
CA VAL A 391 11.87 -5.42 14.99
C VAL A 391 12.63 -4.11 15.29
N ALA A 392 12.55 -3.11 14.41
CA ALA A 392 13.28 -1.85 14.57
C ALA A 392 12.66 -1.00 15.69
N ARG A 393 13.50 -0.63 16.67
CA ARG A 393 13.11 0.29 17.76
C ARG A 393 13.30 1.76 17.39
N ASP A 394 14.17 2.04 16.44
CA ASP A 394 14.47 3.38 15.95
C ASP A 394 14.63 3.30 14.41
N PRO A 395 13.52 3.37 13.66
CA PRO A 395 13.56 3.24 12.21
C PRO A 395 14.30 4.39 11.55
N ASP A 396 15.33 4.10 10.75
CA ASP A 396 15.97 5.10 9.90
C ASP A 396 15.03 5.62 8.79
N GLU A 397 15.46 6.63 8.03
CA GLU A 397 14.64 7.23 6.96
C GLU A 397 14.14 6.19 5.94
N LYS A 398 14.97 5.20 5.58
CA LYS A 398 14.58 4.15 4.61
C LYS A 398 13.56 3.20 5.22
N GLN A 399 13.73 2.87 6.50
CA GLN A 399 12.80 2.06 7.25
C GLN A 399 11.47 2.80 7.48
N ALA A 400 11.48 4.11 7.72
CA ALA A 400 10.28 4.93 7.78
C ALA A 400 9.55 4.99 6.43
N MET A 401 10.28 5.13 5.31
CA MET A 401 9.70 5.00 3.96
C MET A 401 9.05 3.64 3.74
N LEU A 402 9.75 2.56 4.11
CA LEU A 402 9.19 1.20 4.03
C LEU A 402 7.95 1.06 4.91
N ALA A 403 7.98 1.53 6.16
CA ALA A 403 6.84 1.50 7.07
C ALA A 403 5.63 2.23 6.49
N HIS A 404 5.83 3.41 5.92
CA HIS A 404 4.78 4.18 5.27
C HIS A 404 4.10 3.38 4.15
N PHE A 405 4.89 2.84 3.20
CA PHE A 405 4.32 2.11 2.07
C PHE A 405 3.79 0.73 2.45
N PHE A 406 4.40 0.08 3.44
CA PHE A 406 3.94 -1.22 3.92
C PHE A 406 2.64 -1.10 4.70
N VAL A 407 2.49 -0.10 5.59
CA VAL A 407 1.21 0.14 6.25
C VAL A 407 0.15 0.59 5.25
N ARG A 408 0.52 1.39 4.23
CA ARG A 408 -0.39 1.67 3.11
C ARG A 408 -0.86 0.36 2.47
N TYR A 409 0.05 -0.55 2.13
CA TYR A 409 -0.28 -1.88 1.63
C TYR A 409 -1.23 -2.64 2.58
N LEU A 410 -1.01 -2.62 3.89
CA LEU A 410 -1.89 -3.32 4.84
C LEU A 410 -3.30 -2.70 4.88
N CYS A 411 -3.39 -1.38 5.04
CA CYS A 411 -4.65 -0.62 4.97
C CYS A 411 -5.34 -0.79 3.62
N SER A 412 -4.58 -1.15 2.60
CA SER A 412 -5.05 -1.32 1.26
C SER A 412 -5.54 -2.75 0.98
N GLU A 413 -4.64 -3.72 1.00
CA GLU A 413 -4.85 -5.10 0.56
C GLU A 413 -5.23 -6.05 1.70
N ARG A 414 -5.13 -5.59 2.95
CA ARG A 414 -5.30 -6.42 4.17
C ARG A 414 -6.23 -5.79 5.21
N VAL A 415 -7.00 -4.77 4.83
CA VAL A 415 -7.85 -3.99 5.77
C VAL A 415 -8.79 -4.85 6.61
N ALA A 416 -9.36 -5.91 6.02
CA ALA A 416 -10.29 -6.80 6.74
C ALA A 416 -9.61 -7.59 7.87
N ALA A 417 -8.31 -7.85 7.77
CA ALA A 417 -7.52 -8.57 8.76
C ALA A 417 -6.77 -7.64 9.73
N LEU A 418 -6.80 -6.32 9.52
CA LEU A 418 -6.12 -5.36 10.39
C LEU A 418 -6.64 -5.37 11.83
N PRO A 419 -7.95 -5.48 12.12
CA PRO A 419 -8.44 -5.57 13.49
C PRO A 419 -7.88 -6.80 14.24
N ASP A 420 -7.86 -7.95 13.57
CA ASP A 420 -7.30 -9.19 14.11
C ASP A 420 -5.79 -9.07 14.31
N PHE A 421 -5.10 -8.41 13.37
CA PHE A 421 -3.70 -8.06 13.52
C PHE A 421 -3.48 -7.20 14.76
N CYS A 422 -4.20 -6.07 14.93
CA CYS A 422 -4.06 -5.20 16.10
C CYS A 422 -4.31 -5.95 17.42
N ALA A 423 -5.33 -6.83 17.46
CA ALA A 423 -5.62 -7.65 18.63
C ALA A 423 -4.49 -8.66 18.94
N ALA A 424 -3.98 -9.34 17.91
CA ALA A 424 -2.85 -10.24 18.05
C ALA A 424 -1.58 -9.49 18.46
N PHE A 425 -1.36 -8.30 17.90
CA PHE A 425 -0.24 -7.41 18.20
C PHE A 425 -0.22 -6.98 19.65
N LYS A 426 -1.39 -6.65 20.20
CA LYS A 426 -1.56 -6.28 21.61
C LYS A 426 -1.31 -7.43 22.59
N ALA A 427 -1.53 -8.67 22.14
CA ALA A 427 -1.44 -9.86 22.98
C ALA A 427 -0.10 -10.61 22.84
N ALA A 428 0.65 -10.37 21.76
CA ALA A 428 1.82 -11.17 21.41
C ALA A 428 3.12 -10.49 21.84
N ASP A 429 4.03 -11.27 22.44
CA ASP A 429 5.43 -10.89 22.61
C ASP A 429 6.25 -11.07 21.30
N ASP A 430 5.65 -11.71 20.28
CA ASP A 430 6.28 -12.04 19.00
C ASP A 430 5.48 -11.49 17.82
N ILE A 431 6.08 -10.51 17.13
CA ILE A 431 5.53 -9.88 15.93
C ILE A 431 5.31 -10.85 14.77
N GLU A 432 6.17 -11.84 14.58
CA GLU A 432 6.01 -12.82 13.50
C GLU A 432 4.78 -13.71 13.77
N LEU A 433 4.51 -14.00 15.04
CA LEU A 433 3.29 -14.72 15.43
C LEU A 433 2.04 -13.88 15.14
N ALA A 434 2.06 -12.58 15.44
CA ALA A 434 0.95 -11.68 15.13
C ALA A 434 0.70 -11.58 13.62
N LEU A 435 1.76 -11.45 12.82
CA LEU A 435 1.67 -11.42 11.35
C LEU A 435 1.08 -12.74 10.80
N ARG A 436 1.59 -13.89 11.25
CA ARG A 436 1.09 -15.20 10.82
C ARG A 436 -0.35 -15.43 11.24
N SER A 437 -0.71 -15.04 12.45
CA SER A 437 -2.07 -15.22 12.97
C SER A 437 -3.09 -14.40 12.19
N ALA A 438 -2.75 -13.17 11.80
CA ALA A 438 -3.69 -12.27 11.15
C ALA A 438 -3.70 -12.43 9.62
N PHE A 439 -2.54 -12.68 9.01
CA PHE A 439 -2.40 -12.67 7.55
C PHE A 439 -2.19 -14.06 6.95
N ASP A 440 -1.89 -15.11 7.74
CA ASP A 440 -1.45 -16.42 7.25
C ASP A 440 -0.16 -16.33 6.41
N GLN A 441 0.69 -15.35 6.73
CA GLN A 441 2.00 -15.14 6.12
C GLN A 441 3.02 -14.65 7.16
N ASP A 442 4.29 -15.01 6.96
CA ASP A 442 5.40 -14.39 7.69
C ASP A 442 5.90 -13.09 7.02
N SER A 443 6.81 -12.37 7.69
CA SER A 443 7.35 -11.13 7.14
C SER A 443 8.06 -11.30 5.79
N THR A 444 8.65 -12.45 5.48
CA THR A 444 9.33 -12.68 4.19
C THR A 444 8.31 -12.87 3.05
N GLN A 445 7.22 -13.57 3.32
CA GLN A 445 6.12 -13.72 2.36
C GLN A 445 5.38 -12.40 2.16
N LEU A 446 5.13 -11.65 3.23
CA LEU A 446 4.51 -10.33 3.15
C LEU A 446 5.38 -9.32 2.39
N ASP A 447 6.70 -9.37 2.55
CA ASP A 447 7.64 -8.50 1.84
C ASP A 447 7.51 -8.67 0.31
N LYS A 448 7.43 -9.91 -0.18
CA LYS A 448 7.23 -10.19 -1.61
C LYS A 448 5.91 -9.64 -2.13
N LEU A 449 4.81 -9.90 -1.42
CA LEU A 449 3.49 -9.42 -1.81
C LEU A 449 3.40 -7.90 -1.77
N PHE A 450 4.08 -7.27 -0.80
CA PHE A 450 4.21 -5.83 -0.69
C PHE A 450 4.99 -5.27 -1.89
N VAL A 451 6.15 -5.83 -2.25
CA VAL A 451 6.94 -5.37 -3.40
C VAL A 451 6.12 -5.48 -4.69
N GLU A 452 5.48 -6.63 -4.93
CA GLU A 452 4.59 -6.82 -6.09
C GLU A 452 3.42 -5.82 -6.11
N TRP A 453 2.88 -5.46 -4.95
CA TRP A 453 1.86 -4.43 -4.84
C TRP A 453 2.43 -3.04 -5.14
N PHE A 454 3.59 -2.72 -4.59
CA PHE A 454 4.22 -1.41 -4.73
C PHE A 454 4.68 -1.13 -6.16
N GLU A 455 5.15 -2.15 -6.89
CA GLU A 455 5.52 -2.00 -8.31
C GLU A 455 4.30 -1.80 -9.22
N ARG A 456 3.13 -2.33 -8.85
CA ARG A 456 1.88 -2.17 -9.60
C ARG A 456 1.18 -0.82 -9.36
N ASN A 457 1.49 -0.13 -8.25
CA ASN A 457 0.84 1.11 -7.83
C ASN A 457 1.79 2.31 -7.88
#